data_AF-A0AAV0ACA5-F1
#
_entry.id   AF-A0AAV0ACA5-F1
#
_cell.length_a   1.000
_cell.length_b   1.000
_cell.length_c   1.000
_cell.angle_alpha   90.00
_cell.angle_beta   90.00
_cell.angle_gamma   90.00
#
_symmetry.space_group_name_H-M   'P 1'
#
loop_
_entity.id
_entity.type
_entity.pdbx_description
1 polymer ?
#
loop_
_entity_poly.entity_id
_entity_poly.type
_entity_poly.pdbx_seq_one_letter_code
_entity_poly.pdbx_strand_id
1 'polypeptide(L)'
;MVFLTTRLWLRNRITDRFWRVQEVLKHARLWINRITAASQEHGLQYPAFIANLIKSQVELNRKVLVDLAIYEPKTFKSLAALAKRRQQEGFAAALGDGKEPEGIFSRVVQYR
;
A
#
# COMPACT_ATOMS: atom_id res chain seq x y z
N MET A 1 18.04 -27.58 -41.57
CA MET A 1 18.45 -26.73 -40.43
C MET A 1 17.24 -25.96 -39.86
N VAL A 2 16.12 -26.62 -39.50
CA VAL A 2 14.88 -25.95 -38.99
C VAL A 2 14.22 -26.70 -37.81
N PHE A 3 14.81 -27.78 -37.28
CA PHE A 3 14.15 -28.59 -36.24
C PHE A 3 14.56 -28.30 -34.78
N LEU A 4 15.41 -27.29 -34.52
CA LEU A 4 15.81 -26.91 -33.15
C LEU A 4 15.12 -25.66 -32.59
N THR A 5 14.36 -24.91 -33.39
CA THR A 5 13.80 -23.62 -32.97
C THR A 5 12.47 -23.74 -32.23
N THR A 6 11.61 -24.70 -32.57
CA THR A 6 10.27 -24.82 -31.98
C THR A 6 10.28 -25.26 -30.51
N ARG A 7 11.17 -26.20 -30.12
CA ARG A 7 11.29 -26.69 -28.74
C ARG A 7 11.89 -25.66 -27.78
N LEU A 8 12.87 -24.89 -28.24
CA LEU A 8 13.47 -23.78 -27.48
C LEU A 8 12.51 -22.59 -27.35
N TRP A 9 11.74 -22.30 -28.40
CA TRP A 9 10.77 -21.21 -28.39
C TRP A 9 9.58 -21.48 -27.46
N LEU A 10 9.06 -22.72 -27.44
CA LEU A 10 7.99 -23.10 -26.51
C LEU A 10 8.47 -23.07 -25.04
N ARG A 11 9.72 -23.50 -24.80
CA ARG A 11 10.33 -23.48 -23.45
C ARG A 11 10.52 -22.06 -22.94
N ASN A 12 11.02 -21.13 -23.77
CA ASN A 12 11.22 -19.73 -23.38
C ASN A 12 9.89 -19.00 -23.12
N ARG A 13 8.84 -19.26 -23.91
CA ARG A 13 7.52 -18.61 -23.75
C ARG A 13 6.83 -18.92 -22.42
N ILE A 14 6.97 -20.15 -21.93
CA ILE A 14 6.38 -20.58 -20.65
C ILE A 14 7.17 -19.99 -19.49
N THR A 15 8.51 -19.97 -19.57
CA THR A 15 9.36 -19.38 -18.54
C THR A 15 9.21 -17.87 -18.43
N ASP A 16 8.97 -17.14 -19.52
CA ASP A 16 8.88 -15.67 -19.51
C ASP A 16 7.70 -15.13 -18.69
N ARG A 17 6.55 -15.83 -18.67
CA ARG A 17 5.43 -15.41 -17.82
C ARG A 17 5.74 -15.57 -16.34
N PHE A 18 6.37 -16.69 -15.98
CA PHE A 18 6.77 -16.95 -14.60
C PHE A 18 7.75 -15.88 -14.11
N TRP A 19 8.80 -15.60 -14.87
CA TRP A 19 9.82 -14.61 -14.49
C TRP A 19 9.27 -13.19 -14.41
N ARG A 20 8.39 -12.78 -15.33
CA ARG A 20 7.71 -11.47 -15.24
C ARG A 20 6.90 -11.30 -13.97
N VAL A 21 6.14 -12.32 -13.56
CA VAL A 21 5.37 -12.27 -12.32
C VAL A 21 6.30 -12.20 -11.10
N GLN A 22 7.39 -12.96 -11.10
CA GLN A 22 8.39 -12.91 -10.01
C GLN A 22 9.03 -11.53 -9.87
N GLU A 23 9.34 -10.86 -10.98
CA GLU A 23 9.91 -9.51 -10.97
C GLU A 23 8.94 -8.49 -10.35
N VAL A 24 7.67 -8.53 -10.75
CA VAL A 24 6.62 -7.66 -10.16
C VAL A 24 6.47 -7.92 -8.66
N LEU A 25 6.45 -9.18 -8.23
CA LEU A 25 6.38 -9.54 -6.80
C LEU A 25 7.62 -9.06 -6.03
N LYS A 26 8.82 -9.13 -6.63
CA LYS A 26 10.06 -8.63 -6.03
C LYS A 26 10.00 -7.12 -5.78
N HIS A 27 9.50 -6.35 -6.75
CA HIS A 27 9.29 -4.91 -6.58
C HIS A 27 8.24 -4.60 -5.49
N ALA A 28 7.12 -5.32 -5.50
CA ALA A 28 6.07 -5.14 -4.50
C ALA A 28 6.56 -5.41 -3.07
N ARG A 29 7.36 -6.47 -2.88
CA ARG A 29 7.98 -6.79 -1.58
C ARG A 29 8.94 -5.70 -1.12
N LEU A 30 9.79 -5.20 -2.01
CA LEU A 30 10.71 -4.10 -1.70
C LEU A 30 9.94 -2.84 -1.28
N TRP A 31 8.85 -2.51 -1.97
CA TRP A 31 8.03 -1.35 -1.63
C TRP A 31 7.40 -1.49 -0.25
N ILE A 32 6.83 -2.65 0.07
CA ILE A 32 6.27 -2.91 1.41
C ILE A 32 7.33 -2.71 2.49
N ASN A 33 8.54 -3.24 2.29
CA ASN A 33 9.63 -3.10 3.26
C ASN A 33 10.01 -1.62 3.47
N ARG A 34 10.12 -0.84 2.39
CA ARG A 34 10.44 0.59 2.47
C ARG A 34 9.35 1.39 3.19
N ILE A 35 8.08 1.14 2.86
CA ILE A 35 6.96 1.79 3.55
C ILE A 35 6.93 1.38 5.02
N THR A 36 7.23 0.11 5.32
CA THR A 36 7.26 -0.38 6.70
C THR A 36 8.31 0.36 7.52
N ALA A 37 9.52 0.55 6.99
CA ALA A 37 10.56 1.34 7.65
C ALA A 37 10.12 2.80 7.86
N ALA A 38 9.60 3.47 6.81
CA ALA A 38 9.15 4.85 6.92
C ALA A 38 7.96 5.03 7.89
N SER A 39 7.02 4.08 7.92
CA SER A 39 5.92 4.08 8.89
C SER A 39 6.43 3.89 10.33
N GLN A 40 7.43 3.04 10.54
CA GLN A 40 8.05 2.82 11.85
C GLN A 40 8.74 4.08 12.38
N GLU A 41 9.40 4.87 11.53
CA GLU A 41 9.97 6.18 11.90
C GLU A 41 8.92 7.16 12.45
N HIS A 42 7.65 6.98 12.08
CA HIS A 42 6.52 7.77 12.58
C HIS A 42 5.69 7.04 13.66
N GLY A 43 6.17 5.90 14.15
CA GLY A 43 5.52 5.12 15.21
C GLY A 43 4.23 4.43 14.76
N LEU A 44 4.09 4.10 13.47
CA LEU A 44 2.98 3.32 12.93
C LEU A 44 3.47 2.01 12.31
N GLN A 45 2.63 0.98 12.36
CA GLN A 45 2.87 -0.25 11.62
C GLN A 45 2.24 -0.19 10.23
N TYR A 46 2.86 -0.82 9.24
CA TYR A 46 2.39 -0.85 7.86
C TYR A 46 0.91 -1.25 7.70
N PRO A 47 0.40 -2.34 8.32
CA PRO A 47 -0.99 -2.73 8.16
C PRO A 47 -1.97 -1.67 8.67
N ALA A 48 -1.66 -1.06 9.82
CA ALA A 48 -2.47 0.02 10.39
C ALA A 48 -2.44 1.26 9.50
N PHE A 49 -1.25 1.65 9.02
CA PHE A 49 -1.08 2.79 8.14
C PHE A 49 -1.92 2.66 6.85
N ILE A 50 -1.82 1.53 6.15
CA ILE A 50 -2.57 1.29 4.90
C ILE A 50 -4.09 1.19 5.17
N ALA A 51 -4.49 0.47 6.22
CA ALA A 51 -5.91 0.34 6.54
C ALA A 51 -6.57 1.69 6.84
N ASN A 52 -5.88 2.57 7.55
CA ASN A 52 -6.40 3.90 7.89
C ASN A 52 -6.44 4.85 6.69
N LEU A 53 -5.48 4.77 5.76
CA LEU A 53 -5.55 5.54 4.51
C LEU A 53 -6.76 5.15 3.65
N ILE A 54 -7.02 3.84 3.53
CA ILE A 54 -8.19 3.33 2.78
C ILE A 54 -9.49 3.80 3.45
N LYS A 55 -9.57 3.75 4.78
CA LYS A 55 -10.73 4.26 5.54
C LYS A 55 -10.96 5.77 5.43
N SER A 56 -9.94 6.53 5.01
CA SER A 56 -10.03 7.96 4.73
C SER A 56 -10.21 8.26 3.23
N GLN A 57 -10.55 7.25 2.41
CA GLN A 57 -10.70 7.35 0.95
C GLN A 57 -9.44 7.85 0.21
N VAL A 58 -8.26 7.67 0.81
CA VAL A 58 -6.97 8.02 0.19
C VAL A 58 -6.42 6.79 -0.54
N GLU A 59 -6.76 6.68 -1.82
CA GLU A 59 -6.32 5.58 -2.67
C GLU A 59 -4.98 5.90 -3.35
N LEU A 60 -3.88 5.61 -2.64
CA LEU A 60 -2.52 5.78 -3.16
C LEU A 60 -1.87 4.44 -3.51
N ASN A 61 -1.23 4.38 -4.67
CA ASN A 61 -0.43 3.23 -5.07
C ASN A 61 0.85 3.15 -4.21
N ARG A 62 1.26 1.92 -3.86
CA ARG A 62 2.48 1.63 -3.08
C ARG A 62 3.75 2.18 -3.73
N LYS A 63 3.82 2.21 -5.07
CA LYS A 63 4.94 2.83 -5.79
C LYS A 63 5.08 4.32 -5.44
N VAL A 64 3.99 5.08 -5.61
CA VAL A 64 3.93 6.50 -5.28
C VAL A 64 4.22 6.72 -3.80
N LEU A 65 3.69 5.86 -2.94
CA LEU A 65 3.87 5.97 -1.50
C LEU A 65 5.33 5.77 -1.07
N VAL A 66 6.08 4.90 -1.76
CA VAL A 66 7.53 4.76 -1.59
C VAL A 66 8.27 5.99 -2.11
N ASP A 67 7.89 6.50 -3.28
CA ASP A 67 8.54 7.68 -3.86
C ASP A 67 8.35 8.89 -2.93
N LEU A 68 7.15 9.07 -2.37
CA LEU A 68 6.89 10.10 -1.35
C LEU A 68 7.70 9.88 -0.07
N ALA A 69 7.85 8.64 0.39
CA ALA A 69 8.66 8.35 1.57
C ALA A 69 10.14 8.71 1.39
N ILE A 70 10.68 8.54 0.18
CA ILE A 70 12.10 8.79 -0.13
C ILE A 70 12.35 10.28 -0.44
N TYR A 71 11.56 10.87 -1.33
CA TYR A 71 11.81 12.21 -1.86
C TYR A 71 11.09 13.31 -1.07
N GLU A 72 9.96 13.00 -0.43
CA GLU A 72 9.06 13.98 0.19
C GLU A 72 8.69 13.60 1.64
N PRO A 73 9.67 13.61 2.58
CA PRO A 73 9.45 13.14 3.94
C PRO A 73 8.40 13.96 4.71
N LYS A 74 8.24 15.24 4.37
CA LYS A 74 7.19 16.11 4.96
C LYS A 74 5.79 15.64 4.58
N THR A 75 5.60 15.30 3.31
CA THR A 75 4.32 14.79 2.79
C THR A 75 4.00 13.43 3.42
N PHE A 76 4.98 12.54 3.48
CA PHE A 76 4.81 11.24 4.13
C PHE A 76 4.46 11.37 5.62
N LYS A 77 5.10 12.30 6.34
CA LYS A 77 4.78 12.61 7.74
C LYS A 77 3.32 13.08 7.91
N SER A 78 2.82 13.93 7.02
CA SER A 78 1.41 14.37 7.03
C SER A 78 0.44 13.21 6.80
N LEU A 79 0.75 12.31 5.87
CA LEU A 79 -0.03 11.09 5.64
C LEU A 79 -0.02 10.16 6.87
N ALA A 80 1.14 10.00 7.51
CA ALA A 80 1.26 9.21 8.73
C ALA A 80 0.45 9.83 9.88
N ALA A 81 0.48 11.16 10.03
CA ALA A 81 -0.32 11.86 11.02
C ALA A 81 -1.83 11.70 10.76
N LEU A 82 -2.27 11.80 9.50
CA LEU A 82 -3.65 11.52 9.09
C LEU A 82 -4.08 10.10 9.46
N ALA A 83 -3.26 9.10 9.09
CA ALA A 83 -3.52 7.71 9.39
C ALA A 83 -3.63 7.46 10.91
N LYS A 84 -2.76 8.09 11.71
CA LYS A 84 -2.79 8.00 13.18
C LYS A 84 -4.06 8.61 13.77
N ARG A 85 -4.50 9.77 13.27
CA ARG A 85 -5.76 10.40 13.70
C ARG A 85 -6.96 9.51 13.39
N ARG A 86 -7.04 8.97 12.17
CA ARG A 86 -8.12 8.07 11.77
C ARG A 86 -8.15 6.78 12.62
N GLN A 87 -6.98 6.29 13.01
CA GLN A 87 -6.84 5.15 13.92
C GLN A 87 -7.45 5.46 15.30
N GLN A 88 -7.12 6.62 15.87
CA GLN A 88 -7.61 7.07 17.17
C GLN A 88 -9.13 7.26 17.17
N GLU A 89 -9.69 7.87 16.12
CA GLU A 89 -11.14 7.98 15.93
C GLU A 89 -11.79 6.59 15.89
N GLY A 90 -11.18 5.63 15.19
CA GLY A 90 -11.65 4.26 15.14
C GLY A 90 -11.65 3.56 16.50
N PHE A 91 -10.60 3.77 17.31
CA PHE A 91 -10.55 3.24 18.67
C PHE A 91 -11.57 3.90 19.59
N ALA A 92 -11.76 5.21 19.49
CA ALA A 92 -12.75 5.94 20.28
C ALA A 92 -14.18 5.45 19.98
N ALA A 93 -14.51 5.20 18.71
CA ALA A 93 -15.79 4.59 18.34
C ALA A 93 -15.97 3.17 18.86
N ALA A 94 -14.92 2.35 18.81
CA ALA A 94 -14.99 0.96 19.26
C ALA A 94 -15.23 0.84 20.78
N LEU A 95 -14.81 1.85 21.56
CA LEU A 95 -15.10 1.93 22.99
C LEU A 95 -16.51 2.41 23.31
N GLY A 96 -17.20 3.03 22.34
CA GLY A 96 -18.57 3.53 22.46
C GLY A 96 -19.62 2.54 21.91
N ASP A 97 -20.59 3.06 21.16
CA ASP A 97 -21.78 2.32 20.69
C ASP A 97 -21.51 1.33 19.54
N GLY A 98 -20.24 1.13 19.14
CA GLY A 98 -19.86 0.24 18.04
C GLY A 98 -20.25 0.71 16.63
N LYS A 99 -20.89 1.89 16.50
CA LYS A 99 -21.11 2.57 15.22
C LYS A 99 -19.81 3.21 14.74
N GLU A 100 -19.64 3.34 13.42
CA GLU A 100 -18.49 4.06 12.87
C GLU A 100 -18.44 5.49 13.45
N PRO A 101 -17.24 5.99 13.82
CA PRO A 101 -17.14 7.29 14.47
C PRO A 101 -17.67 8.37 13.53
N GLU A 102 -18.44 9.33 14.04
CA GLU A 102 -18.81 10.57 13.31
C GLU A 102 -17.68 11.62 13.34
N GLY A 103 -16.42 11.16 13.44
CA GLY A 103 -15.21 11.97 13.38
C GLY A 103 -15.08 12.75 12.07
N ILE A 104 -14.25 13.80 12.08
CA ILE A 104 -14.08 14.67 10.91
C ILE A 104 -13.46 13.88 9.75
N PHE A 105 -12.54 12.97 10.03
CA PHE A 105 -11.83 12.17 9.01
C PHE A 105 -12.50 10.84 8.67
N SER A 106 -13.59 10.49 9.36
CA SER A 106 -14.37 9.28 9.10
C SER A 106 -15.61 9.54 8.24
N ARG A 107 -15.95 10.80 7.96
CA ARG A 107 -17.01 11.15 7.01
C ARG A 107 -16.58 10.75 5.60
N VAL A 108 -17.32 9.82 5.02
CA VAL A 108 -17.09 9.30 3.67
C VAL A 108 -17.91 10.10 2.68
N VAL A 109 -17.26 10.65 1.64
CA VAL A 109 -17.95 11.32 0.53
C VAL A 109 -18.68 10.26 -0.29
N GLN A 110 -20.00 10.42 -0.40
CA GLN A 110 -20.84 9.55 -1.20
C GLN A 110 -20.89 10.08 -2.64
N TYR A 111 -20.58 9.22 -3.61
CA TYR A 111 -20.74 9.50 -5.03
C TYR A 111 -22.14 9.00 -5.46
N ARG A 112 -22.93 9.87 -6.10
CA ARG A 112 -24.26 9.55 -6.64
C ARG A 112 -24.21 9.39 -8.15
#